data_AF-A0A9Q9WQV7-F1
#
_entry.id   AF-A0A9Q9WQV7-F1
#
_cell.length_a   1.000
_cell.length_b   1.000
_cell.length_c   1.000
_cell.angle_alpha   90.00
_cell.angle_beta   90.00
_cell.angle_gamma   90.00
#
_symmetry.space_group_name_H-M   'P 1'
#
loop_
_entity.id
_entity.type
_entity.pdbx_description
1 polymer ?
#
loop_
_entity_poly.entity_id
_entity_poly.type
_entity_poly.pdbx_seq_one_letter_code
_entity_poly.pdbx_strand_id
1 'polypeptide(L)'
;HQGIHPSHLQETSRKTFYSQGCSGQNQHTEHCKSQKKKKNAQCLHCSVKDMDKSLKASFKKSSFESRIKHLQTKPQDVLFKRLQGCGKQCPFCQALCEAGGEAHSKHFVSIHRPEGLGRCRFHNSKQLVTDICTSSVNSNSCFKCHDTKDQWHPYKEYDTIYPDWRIDREPNIEPSAYWIYVMVQFNNRFAEEYDANPADIPLSLKGITKIRADKSLK
;
A
#
# COMPACT_ATOMS: atom_id res chain seq x y z
N HIS A 1 -7.86 93.18 19.61
CA HIS A 1 -7.72 93.29 21.08
C HIS A 1 -7.79 91.87 21.65
N GLN A 2 -6.70 91.32 22.19
CA GLN A 2 -6.20 91.53 23.56
C GLN A 2 -7.21 91.00 24.61
N GLY A 3 -6.89 90.07 25.52
CA GLY A 3 -5.64 89.31 25.76
C GLY A 3 -5.45 88.98 27.26
N ILE A 4 -4.41 88.17 27.59
CA ILE A 4 -3.85 87.91 28.94
C ILE A 4 -4.49 86.75 29.77
N HIS A 5 -3.60 85.84 30.20
CA HIS A 5 -3.68 84.75 31.23
C HIS A 5 -2.64 85.11 32.34
N PRO A 6 -2.41 84.40 33.48
CA PRO A 6 -3.00 83.17 34.05
C PRO A 6 -3.69 83.49 35.42
N SER A 7 -3.68 82.79 36.57
CA SER A 7 -3.14 81.51 37.13
C SER A 7 -4.03 81.13 38.34
N HIS A 8 -4.31 79.88 38.74
CA HIS A 8 -3.52 78.67 39.06
C HIS A 8 -2.91 78.62 40.49
N LEU A 9 -3.15 77.49 41.19
CA LEU A 9 -2.59 76.94 42.45
C LEU A 9 -3.25 77.17 43.84
N GLN A 10 -3.34 76.01 44.54
CA GLN A 10 -3.59 75.67 45.95
C GLN A 10 -5.05 75.69 46.47
N GLU A 11 -5.64 74.58 46.97
CA GLU A 11 -5.29 73.61 48.04
C GLU A 11 -5.34 74.21 49.47
N THR A 12 -5.93 73.59 50.51
CA THR A 12 -6.46 72.21 50.69
C THR A 12 -7.74 72.21 51.57
N SER A 13 -8.48 71.09 51.58
CA SER A 13 -8.86 70.40 52.84
C SER A 13 -9.54 69.05 52.58
N ARG A 14 -8.92 67.95 53.03
CA ARG A 14 -9.51 66.61 53.01
C ARG A 14 -10.34 66.38 54.27
N LYS A 15 -11.56 65.84 54.14
CA LYS A 15 -12.18 65.05 55.22
C LYS A 15 -12.13 63.58 54.84
N THR A 16 -11.11 62.90 55.36
CA THR A 16 -11.04 61.43 55.34
C THR A 16 -12.10 60.87 56.27
N PHE A 17 -13.01 60.06 55.75
CA PHE A 17 -13.76 59.08 56.55
C PHE A 17 -13.28 57.68 56.17
N TYR A 18 -12.84 56.93 57.17
CA TYR A 18 -12.50 55.52 57.00
C TYR A 18 -13.79 54.70 56.93
N SER A 19 -13.92 53.88 55.88
CA SER A 19 -14.81 52.72 55.88
C SER A 19 -14.09 51.54 55.25
N GLN A 20 -13.53 50.67 56.08
CA GLN A 20 -12.95 49.41 55.62
C GLN A 20 -14.06 48.50 55.09
N GLY A 21 -13.91 47.95 53.88
CA GLY A 21 -14.89 47.05 53.31
C GLY A 21 -14.46 46.38 52.00
N CYS A 22 -14.80 45.09 51.88
CA CYS A 22 -14.94 44.35 50.61
C CYS A 22 -13.69 44.08 49.74
N SER A 23 -12.46 44.16 50.26
CA SER A 23 -11.28 43.60 49.56
C SER A 23 -11.37 42.08 49.34
N GLY A 24 -11.98 41.34 50.28
CA GLY A 24 -12.15 39.88 50.18
C GLY A 24 -13.17 39.40 49.13
N GLN A 25 -14.13 40.25 48.73
CA GLN A 25 -15.20 39.84 47.79
C GLN A 25 -14.68 39.63 46.36
N ASN A 26 -13.76 40.47 45.88
CA ASN A 26 -13.18 40.33 44.54
C ASN A 26 -12.35 39.05 44.39
N GLN A 27 -11.51 38.73 45.37
CA GLN A 27 -10.73 37.47 45.35
C GLN A 27 -11.63 36.23 45.41
N HIS A 28 -12.68 36.26 46.23
CA HIS A 28 -13.65 35.15 46.33
C HIS A 28 -14.45 34.97 45.02
N THR A 29 -14.84 36.06 44.35
CA THR A 29 -15.56 35.96 43.06
C THR A 29 -14.66 35.47 41.92
N GLU A 30 -13.40 35.90 41.82
CA GLU A 30 -12.46 35.34 40.82
C GLU A 30 -12.11 33.88 41.10
N HIS A 31 -11.92 33.49 42.35
CA HIS A 31 -11.74 32.10 42.73
C HIS A 31 -12.97 31.25 42.33
N CYS A 32 -14.18 31.75 42.59
CA CYS A 32 -15.42 31.10 42.18
C CYS A 32 -15.59 31.01 40.66
N LYS A 33 -15.27 32.07 39.90
CA LYS A 33 -15.24 32.07 38.42
C LYS A 33 -14.26 31.04 37.88
N SER A 34 -13.06 30.93 38.47
CA SER A 34 -12.03 29.95 38.11
C SER A 34 -12.49 28.51 38.40
N GLN A 35 -13.04 28.25 39.59
CA GLN A 35 -13.65 26.96 39.92
C GLN A 35 -14.78 26.59 38.96
N LYS A 36 -15.66 27.53 38.61
CA LYS A 36 -16.79 27.31 37.69
C LYS A 36 -16.29 26.98 36.27
N LYS A 37 -15.28 27.69 35.76
CA LYS A 37 -14.60 27.35 34.49
C LYS A 37 -14.00 25.94 34.54
N LYS A 38 -13.29 25.57 35.61
CA LYS A 38 -12.69 24.24 35.78
C LYS A 38 -13.73 23.11 35.83
N LYS A 39 -14.81 23.30 36.60
CA LYS A 39 -15.95 22.36 36.66
C LYS A 39 -16.63 22.18 35.31
N ASN A 40 -16.86 23.27 34.56
CA ASN A 40 -17.44 23.21 33.22
C ASN A 40 -16.55 22.42 32.24
N ALA A 41 -15.23 22.67 32.25
CA ALA A 41 -14.28 21.94 31.40
C ALA A 41 -14.22 20.43 31.75
N GLN A 42 -14.24 20.08 33.04
CA GLN A 42 -14.31 18.69 33.48
C GLN A 42 -15.62 18.02 33.07
N CYS A 43 -16.76 18.72 33.17
CA CYS A 43 -18.06 18.24 32.72
C CYS A 43 -18.06 17.89 31.23
N LEU A 44 -17.63 18.83 30.37
CA LEU A 44 -17.52 18.63 28.92
C LEU A 44 -16.63 17.42 28.56
N HIS A 45 -15.47 17.30 29.22
CA HIS A 45 -14.55 16.17 29.01
C HIS A 45 -15.15 14.82 29.44
N CYS A 46 -15.95 14.78 30.51
CA CYS A 46 -16.70 13.58 30.89
C CYS A 46 -17.78 13.25 29.85
N SER A 47 -18.60 14.24 29.43
CA SER A 47 -19.62 14.04 28.39
C SER A 47 -19.03 13.52 27.08
N VAL A 48 -17.87 14.02 26.65
CA VAL A 48 -17.16 13.51 25.46
C VAL A 48 -16.72 12.05 25.64
N LYS A 49 -16.21 11.67 26.83
CA LYS A 49 -15.85 10.28 27.13
C LYS A 49 -17.05 9.35 27.19
N ASP A 50 -18.20 9.82 27.67
CA ASP A 50 -19.41 8.99 27.76
C ASP A 50 -20.13 8.88 26.41
N MET A 51 -20.05 9.91 25.55
CA MET A 51 -20.43 9.80 24.13
C MET A 51 -19.53 8.80 23.39
N ASP A 52 -18.20 8.84 23.57
CA ASP A 52 -17.26 7.88 22.98
C ASP A 52 -17.57 6.42 23.39
N LYS A 53 -17.78 6.15 24.68
CA LYS A 53 -18.23 4.84 25.18
C LYS A 53 -19.54 4.40 24.52
N SER A 54 -20.51 5.31 24.42
CA SER A 54 -21.85 5.03 23.88
C SER A 54 -21.80 4.69 22.39
N LEU A 55 -21.04 5.46 21.61
CA LEU A 55 -20.77 5.20 20.19
C LEU A 55 -20.05 3.87 19.97
N LYS A 56 -19.05 3.55 20.80
CA LYS A 56 -18.34 2.25 20.76
C LYS A 56 -19.27 1.08 21.11
N ALA A 57 -20.19 1.27 22.06
CA ALA A 57 -21.18 0.26 22.42
C ALA A 57 -22.24 0.04 21.33
N SER A 58 -22.80 1.11 20.75
CA SER A 58 -23.78 0.99 19.66
C SER A 58 -23.15 0.38 18.40
N PHE A 59 -21.92 0.78 18.04
CA PHE A 59 -21.20 0.21 16.90
C PHE A 59 -20.89 -1.29 17.10
N LYS A 60 -20.53 -1.71 18.33
CA LYS A 60 -20.37 -3.14 18.66
C LYS A 60 -21.69 -3.94 18.62
N LYS A 61 -22.82 -3.31 18.95
CA LYS A 61 -24.16 -3.93 18.92
C LYS A 61 -24.76 -4.00 17.50
N SER A 62 -24.31 -3.14 16.59
CA SER A 62 -24.78 -3.10 15.20
C SER A 62 -24.35 -4.32 14.37
N SER A 63 -25.22 -4.81 13.49
CA SER A 63 -24.94 -5.99 12.66
C SER A 63 -23.84 -5.73 11.63
N PHE A 64 -23.13 -6.79 11.21
CA PHE A 64 -22.07 -6.70 10.19
C PHE A 64 -22.56 -6.01 8.90
N GLU A 65 -23.77 -6.36 8.42
CA GLU A 65 -24.38 -5.69 7.27
C GLU A 65 -24.62 -4.20 7.47
N SER A 66 -25.17 -3.79 8.63
CA SER A 66 -25.42 -2.38 8.91
C SER A 66 -24.12 -1.59 8.95
N ARG A 67 -23.05 -2.18 9.50
CA ARG A 67 -21.71 -1.58 9.50
C ARG A 67 -21.16 -1.43 8.08
N ILE A 68 -21.32 -2.42 7.21
CA ILE A 68 -20.91 -2.33 5.79
C ILE A 68 -21.70 -1.25 5.05
N LYS A 69 -23.01 -1.13 5.26
CA LYS A 69 -23.89 -0.13 4.64
C LYS A 69 -23.51 1.33 4.98
N HIS A 70 -22.70 1.56 6.02
CA HIS A 70 -22.23 2.87 6.46
C HIS A 70 -20.74 3.15 6.16
N LEU A 71 -20.04 2.26 5.44
CA LEU A 71 -18.67 2.54 4.98
C LEU A 71 -18.69 3.48 3.77
N GLN A 72 -17.83 4.51 3.77
CA GLN A 72 -17.68 5.44 2.64
C GLN A 72 -17.20 4.75 1.36
N THR A 73 -16.36 3.72 1.50
CA THR A 73 -15.90 2.85 0.42
C THR A 73 -16.50 1.45 0.62
N LYS A 74 -17.11 0.87 -0.42
CA LYS A 74 -17.65 -0.49 -0.32
C LYS A 74 -16.49 -1.49 -0.15
N PRO A 75 -16.57 -2.47 0.77
CA PRO A 75 -15.49 -3.46 0.97
C PRO A 75 -15.11 -4.21 -0.30
N GLN A 76 -16.09 -4.54 -1.15
CA GLN A 76 -15.85 -5.21 -2.43
C GLN A 76 -15.04 -4.36 -3.42
N ASP A 77 -15.16 -3.04 -3.41
CA ASP A 77 -14.39 -2.15 -4.30
C ASP A 77 -12.91 -2.11 -3.86
N VAL A 78 -12.67 -2.11 -2.54
CA VAL A 78 -11.33 -2.18 -1.93
C VAL A 78 -10.69 -3.55 -2.14
N LEU A 79 -11.46 -4.64 -1.99
CA LEU A 79 -11.04 -6.00 -2.32
C LEU A 79 -10.72 -6.14 -3.81
N PHE A 80 -11.56 -5.62 -4.69
CA PHE A 80 -11.35 -5.70 -6.15
C PHE A 80 -10.08 -4.95 -6.57
N LYS A 81 -9.87 -3.70 -6.11
CA LYS A 81 -8.60 -2.98 -6.31
C LYS A 81 -7.39 -3.76 -5.81
N ARG A 82 -7.50 -4.43 -4.65
CA ARG A 82 -6.40 -5.23 -4.08
C ARG A 82 -6.14 -6.54 -4.82
N LEU A 83 -7.17 -7.14 -5.43
CA LEU A 83 -7.08 -8.34 -6.27
C LEU A 83 -6.60 -8.04 -7.70
N GLN A 84 -6.97 -6.88 -8.25
CA GLN A 84 -6.49 -6.35 -9.52
C GLN A 84 -5.02 -5.92 -9.45
N GLY A 85 -4.56 -5.46 -8.28
CA GLY A 85 -3.21 -4.96 -8.06
C GLY A 85 -2.91 -3.71 -8.90
N CYS A 86 -1.64 -3.47 -9.19
CA CYS A 86 -1.21 -2.37 -10.06
C CYS A 86 -1.28 -2.70 -11.57
N GLY A 87 -1.76 -3.88 -11.96
CA GLY A 87 -1.87 -4.33 -13.36
C GLY A 87 -0.54 -4.57 -14.10
N LYS A 88 0.61 -4.28 -13.48
CA LYS A 88 1.94 -4.52 -14.08
C LYS A 88 2.26 -6.01 -14.19
N GLN A 89 2.99 -6.39 -15.23
CA GLN A 89 3.37 -7.76 -15.54
C GLN A 89 4.89 -7.92 -15.61
N CYS A 90 5.42 -9.04 -15.10
CA CYS A 90 6.84 -9.37 -15.13
C CYS A 90 7.35 -9.36 -16.58
N PRO A 91 8.44 -8.64 -16.92
CA PRO A 91 8.86 -8.42 -18.30
C PRO A 91 9.10 -9.72 -19.09
N PHE A 92 9.60 -10.76 -18.42
CA PHE A 92 9.91 -12.04 -19.06
C PHE A 92 8.69 -12.98 -19.09
N CYS A 93 8.21 -13.46 -17.93
CA CYS A 93 7.14 -14.47 -17.90
C CYS A 93 5.70 -13.92 -17.92
N GLN A 94 5.53 -12.59 -17.94
CA GLN A 94 4.23 -11.89 -18.02
C GLN A 94 3.24 -12.22 -16.89
N ALA A 95 3.73 -12.74 -15.76
CA ALA A 95 2.94 -12.95 -14.54
C ALA A 95 2.61 -11.60 -13.86
N LEU A 96 1.42 -11.48 -13.27
CA LEU A 96 0.93 -10.25 -12.64
C LEU A 96 1.72 -9.92 -11.36
N CYS A 97 2.00 -8.64 -11.14
CA CYS A 97 2.68 -8.14 -9.95
C CYS A 97 1.88 -8.41 -8.67
N GLU A 98 2.51 -9.07 -7.70
CA GLU A 98 1.91 -9.46 -6.41
C GLU A 98 2.05 -8.38 -5.32
N ALA A 99 2.81 -7.31 -5.57
CA ALA A 99 2.89 -6.16 -4.67
C ALA A 99 1.48 -5.54 -4.52
N GLY A 100 0.91 -5.67 -3.31
CA GLY A 100 -0.53 -5.52 -3.11
C GLY A 100 -1.02 -4.07 -3.09
N GLY A 101 -1.97 -3.75 -3.98
CA GLY A 101 -2.58 -2.43 -4.14
C GLY A 101 -1.90 -1.57 -5.21
N GLU A 102 -2.20 -0.26 -5.19
CA GLU A 102 -1.75 0.69 -6.23
C GLU A 102 -0.40 1.36 -5.90
N ALA A 103 0.08 1.28 -4.65
CA ALA A 103 1.22 2.07 -4.16
C ALA A 103 2.36 1.19 -3.64
N HIS A 104 3.36 0.94 -4.48
CA HIS A 104 4.62 0.27 -4.14
C HIS A 104 5.75 0.72 -5.09
N SER A 105 6.99 0.71 -4.61
CA SER A 105 8.18 1.18 -5.35
C SER A 105 8.90 0.10 -6.17
N LYS A 106 8.52 -1.17 -6.00
CA LYS A 106 9.08 -2.33 -6.70
C LYS A 106 7.97 -3.33 -7.03
N HIS A 107 8.02 -3.89 -8.23
CA HIS A 107 7.17 -4.98 -8.68
C HIS A 107 7.86 -6.33 -8.48
N PHE A 108 7.13 -7.36 -8.07
CA PHE A 108 7.65 -8.73 -7.87
C PHE A 108 6.55 -9.77 -8.10
N VAL A 109 6.95 -11.04 -8.22
CA VAL A 109 6.08 -12.23 -8.28
C VAL A 109 6.76 -13.32 -7.44
N SER A 110 6.06 -13.94 -6.49
CA SER A 110 6.66 -14.96 -5.61
C SER A 110 6.84 -16.30 -6.31
N ILE A 111 5.99 -16.61 -7.30
CA ILE A 111 6.06 -17.85 -8.09
C ILE A 111 6.13 -17.50 -9.59
N HIS A 112 7.36 -17.37 -10.09
CA HIS A 112 7.59 -17.23 -11.53
C HIS A 112 7.15 -18.50 -12.29
N ARG A 113 6.62 -18.30 -13.50
CA ARG A 113 6.24 -19.33 -14.47
C ARG A 113 7.22 -19.34 -15.66
N PRO A 114 7.29 -20.42 -16.46
CA PRO A 114 8.18 -20.49 -17.63
C PRO A 114 8.03 -19.27 -18.55
N GLU A 115 9.16 -18.70 -18.98
CA GLU A 115 9.18 -17.47 -19.78
C GLU A 115 8.52 -17.65 -21.15
N GLY A 116 8.44 -18.88 -21.67
CA GLY A 116 7.65 -19.25 -22.84
C GLY A 116 6.17 -18.87 -22.72
N LEU A 117 5.59 -18.90 -21.51
CA LEU A 117 4.22 -18.44 -21.25
C LEU A 117 4.07 -16.91 -21.29
N GLY A 118 5.19 -16.18 -21.35
CA GLY A 118 5.29 -14.75 -21.62
C GLY A 118 5.68 -14.41 -23.07
N ARG A 119 5.62 -15.38 -23.99
CA ARG A 119 6.08 -15.32 -25.40
C ARG A 119 7.61 -15.30 -25.61
N CYS A 120 8.43 -15.52 -24.57
CA CYS A 120 9.89 -15.62 -24.72
C CYS A 120 10.30 -16.93 -25.43
N ARG A 121 11.21 -16.82 -26.40
CA ARG A 121 11.70 -17.96 -27.19
C ARG A 121 13.18 -17.82 -27.50
N PHE A 122 13.88 -18.95 -27.61
CA PHE A 122 15.29 -18.98 -28.02
C PHE A 122 15.44 -18.39 -29.43
N HIS A 123 16.37 -17.45 -29.59
CA HIS A 123 16.52 -16.69 -30.84
C HIS A 123 16.75 -17.58 -32.07
N ASN A 124 17.63 -18.59 -31.94
CA ASN A 124 18.06 -19.42 -33.06
C ASN A 124 17.03 -20.51 -33.41
N SER A 125 16.50 -21.23 -32.41
CA SER A 125 15.59 -22.36 -32.65
C SER A 125 14.10 -21.98 -32.65
N LYS A 126 13.76 -20.72 -32.36
CA LYS A 126 12.39 -20.23 -32.08
C LYS A 126 11.65 -20.99 -30.96
N GLN A 127 12.27 -21.90 -30.23
CA GLN A 127 11.58 -22.73 -29.23
C GLN A 127 11.21 -21.91 -27.99
N LEU A 128 10.00 -22.11 -27.46
CA LEU A 128 9.55 -21.45 -26.22
C LEU A 128 10.47 -21.81 -25.04
N VAL A 129 10.77 -20.81 -24.20
CA VAL A 129 11.66 -20.98 -23.04
C VAL A 129 10.94 -21.71 -21.90
N THR A 130 11.57 -22.76 -21.36
CA THR A 130 11.07 -23.54 -20.21
C THR A 130 11.53 -22.99 -18.86
N ASP A 131 12.65 -22.26 -18.84
CA ASP A 131 13.21 -21.63 -17.63
C ASP A 131 12.27 -20.59 -17.03
N ILE A 132 12.40 -20.39 -15.71
CA ILE A 132 11.76 -19.31 -14.95
C ILE A 132 12.74 -18.17 -14.70
N CYS A 133 12.19 -16.97 -14.47
CA CYS A 133 12.97 -15.74 -14.35
C CYS A 133 14.11 -15.81 -13.33
N THR A 134 13.91 -16.44 -12.18
CA THR A 134 14.96 -16.66 -11.16
C THR A 134 16.14 -17.48 -11.69
N SER A 135 15.89 -18.54 -12.48
CA SER A 135 16.94 -19.32 -13.14
C SER A 135 17.69 -18.46 -14.16
N SER A 136 16.96 -17.71 -14.98
CA SER A 136 17.53 -16.82 -16.01
C SER A 136 18.42 -15.74 -15.41
N VAL A 137 17.99 -15.01 -14.38
CA VAL A 137 18.79 -13.93 -13.73
C VAL A 137 19.99 -14.44 -12.91
N ASN A 138 20.04 -15.74 -12.63
CA ASN A 138 21.19 -16.42 -12.01
C ASN A 138 22.15 -17.05 -13.04
N SER A 139 21.68 -17.31 -14.26
CA SER A 139 22.47 -17.87 -15.36
C SER A 139 23.49 -16.88 -15.95
N ASN A 140 24.28 -17.33 -16.94
CA ASN A 140 25.09 -16.45 -17.79
C ASN A 140 24.41 -16.14 -19.14
N SER A 141 23.12 -16.45 -19.27
CA SER A 141 22.35 -16.19 -20.49
C SER A 141 22.07 -14.69 -20.68
N CYS A 142 21.82 -14.31 -21.93
CA CYS A 142 21.37 -12.98 -22.29
C CYS A 142 19.93 -13.03 -22.82
N PHE A 143 19.18 -11.95 -22.63
CA PHE A 143 17.91 -11.69 -23.32
C PHE A 143 18.08 -10.64 -24.41
N LYS A 144 17.09 -10.56 -25.30
CA LYS A 144 16.99 -9.55 -26.35
C LYS A 144 15.51 -9.26 -26.60
N CYS A 145 15.13 -8.00 -26.54
CA CYS A 145 13.77 -7.50 -26.74
C CYS A 145 13.78 -6.07 -27.30
N HIS A 146 12.58 -5.50 -27.51
CA HIS A 146 12.42 -4.10 -27.91
C HIS A 146 13.06 -3.12 -26.91
N ASP A 147 12.92 -3.36 -25.61
CA ASP A 147 13.44 -2.49 -24.55
C ASP A 147 14.98 -2.45 -24.53
N THR A 148 15.64 -3.55 -24.91
CA THR A 148 17.10 -3.61 -25.13
C THR A 148 17.54 -3.07 -26.50
N LYS A 149 16.65 -2.44 -27.27
CA LYS A 149 16.88 -1.96 -28.65
C LYS A 149 17.45 -3.05 -29.56
N ASP A 150 16.88 -4.25 -29.44
CA ASP A 150 17.32 -5.44 -30.17
C ASP A 150 18.80 -5.83 -29.97
N GLN A 151 19.42 -5.40 -28.86
CA GLN A 151 20.74 -5.86 -28.44
C GLN A 151 20.64 -7.03 -27.45
N TRP A 152 21.71 -7.80 -27.34
CA TRP A 152 21.83 -8.83 -26.30
C TRP A 152 22.24 -8.18 -24.98
N HIS A 153 21.48 -8.45 -23.91
CA HIS A 153 21.73 -7.93 -22.57
C HIS A 153 21.77 -9.06 -21.54
N PRO A 154 22.72 -9.10 -20.59
CA PRO A 154 22.78 -10.17 -19.59
C PRO A 154 21.52 -10.21 -18.71
N TYR A 155 20.93 -11.40 -18.50
CA TYR A 155 19.82 -11.53 -17.53
C TYR A 155 20.25 -11.13 -16.11
N LYS A 156 21.55 -11.23 -15.77
CA LYS A 156 22.11 -10.75 -14.49
C LYS A 156 22.01 -9.24 -14.27
N GLU A 157 21.79 -8.47 -15.32
CA GLU A 157 21.74 -7.00 -15.34
C GLU A 157 20.36 -6.49 -15.79
N TYR A 158 19.31 -7.31 -15.67
CA TYR A 158 17.94 -6.97 -16.06
C TYR A 158 17.43 -5.67 -15.44
N ASP A 159 17.91 -5.34 -14.24
CA ASP A 159 17.56 -4.18 -13.43
C ASP A 159 18.11 -2.85 -13.99
N THR A 160 19.02 -2.90 -14.98
CA THR A 160 19.39 -1.73 -15.78
C THR A 160 18.33 -1.37 -16.84
N ILE A 161 17.52 -2.35 -17.27
CA ILE A 161 16.43 -2.19 -18.25
C ILE A 161 15.08 -2.05 -17.53
N TYR A 162 14.87 -2.81 -16.46
CA TYR A 162 13.64 -2.89 -15.67
C TYR A 162 13.89 -2.50 -14.20
N PRO A 163 14.29 -1.24 -13.91
CA PRO A 163 14.67 -0.80 -12.57
C PRO A 163 13.50 -0.74 -11.58
N ASP A 164 12.25 -0.85 -12.04
CA ASP A 164 11.05 -0.99 -11.19
C ASP A 164 10.78 -2.44 -10.76
N TRP A 165 11.46 -3.44 -11.32
CA TRP A 165 11.27 -4.84 -10.97
C TRP A 165 12.25 -5.35 -9.88
N ARG A 166 11.80 -6.41 -9.20
CA ARG A 166 12.59 -7.30 -8.35
C ARG A 166 12.21 -8.75 -8.70
N ILE A 167 13.11 -9.40 -9.41
CA ILE A 167 13.13 -10.86 -9.61
C ILE A 167 14.12 -11.40 -8.58
N ASP A 168 13.66 -12.28 -7.71
CA ASP A 168 14.45 -12.78 -6.59
C ASP A 168 15.51 -13.78 -7.09
N ARG A 169 16.76 -13.56 -6.68
CA ARG A 169 17.96 -14.26 -7.17
C ARG A 169 18.31 -15.51 -6.34
N GLU A 170 17.37 -16.07 -5.58
CA GLU A 170 17.65 -17.25 -4.75
C GLU A 170 18.02 -18.47 -5.62
N PRO A 171 19.11 -19.19 -5.33
CA PRO A 171 19.52 -20.33 -6.13
C PRO A 171 18.62 -21.54 -5.87
N ASN A 172 18.35 -22.33 -6.91
CA ASN A 172 17.55 -23.57 -6.87
C ASN A 172 16.04 -23.37 -6.57
N ILE A 173 15.45 -22.22 -6.91
CA ILE A 173 13.98 -22.15 -7.05
C ILE A 173 13.56 -23.02 -8.24
N GLU A 174 12.86 -24.11 -7.96
CA GLU A 174 12.24 -24.96 -8.97
C GLU A 174 10.91 -24.37 -9.47
N PRO A 175 10.57 -24.49 -10.77
CA PRO A 175 9.27 -24.08 -11.28
C PRO A 175 8.12 -24.86 -10.61
N SER A 176 7.02 -24.19 -10.28
CA SER A 176 5.83 -24.88 -9.73
C SER A 176 5.35 -25.98 -10.69
N ALA A 177 5.05 -27.16 -10.15
CA ALA A 177 4.60 -28.30 -10.93
C ALA A 177 3.29 -28.02 -11.69
N TYR A 178 2.48 -27.05 -11.23
CA TYR A 178 1.36 -26.50 -11.97
C TYR A 178 1.80 -25.83 -13.27
N TRP A 179 2.78 -24.92 -13.22
CA TRP A 179 3.23 -24.19 -14.40
C TRP A 179 3.96 -25.11 -15.40
N ILE A 180 4.69 -26.12 -14.92
CA ILE A 180 5.24 -27.16 -15.81
C ILE A 180 4.14 -28.02 -16.41
N TYR A 181 3.10 -28.40 -15.65
CA TYR A 181 1.96 -29.12 -16.22
C TYR A 181 1.23 -28.30 -17.30
N VAL A 182 0.99 -27.00 -17.07
CA VAL A 182 0.46 -26.07 -18.09
C VAL A 182 1.37 -26.04 -19.32
N MET A 183 2.68 -25.91 -19.14
CA MET A 183 3.64 -25.90 -20.26
C MET A 183 3.62 -27.23 -21.05
N VAL A 184 3.56 -28.37 -20.37
CA VAL A 184 3.48 -29.71 -20.99
C VAL A 184 2.18 -29.91 -21.77
N GLN A 185 1.03 -29.60 -21.17
CA GLN A 185 -0.29 -29.87 -21.78
C GLN A 185 -0.60 -28.95 -22.96
N PHE A 186 -0.09 -27.72 -22.95
CA PHE A 186 -0.46 -26.69 -23.93
C PHE A 186 0.70 -26.22 -24.83
N ASN A 187 1.88 -26.87 -24.76
CA ASN A 187 3.10 -26.51 -25.50
C ASN A 187 2.85 -26.10 -26.95
N ASN A 188 2.21 -26.98 -27.74
CA ASN A 188 1.96 -26.77 -29.16
C ASN A 188 1.00 -25.59 -29.42
N ARG A 189 0.01 -25.38 -28.54
CA ARG A 189 -0.96 -24.28 -28.67
C ARG A 189 -0.35 -22.92 -28.34
N PHE A 190 0.57 -22.87 -27.37
CA PHE A 190 1.38 -21.66 -27.13
C PHE A 190 2.35 -21.41 -28.28
N ALA A 191 2.96 -22.46 -28.85
CA ALA A 191 3.86 -22.33 -29.99
C ALA A 191 3.16 -21.71 -31.22
N GLU A 192 1.99 -22.24 -31.57
CA GLU A 192 1.11 -21.76 -32.64
C GLU A 192 0.68 -20.29 -32.44
N GLU A 193 0.14 -19.95 -31.28
CA GLU A 193 -0.31 -18.59 -30.91
C GLU A 193 0.84 -17.55 -30.84
N TYR A 194 2.10 -17.99 -30.74
CA TYR A 194 3.27 -17.12 -30.50
C TYR A 194 4.26 -17.00 -31.69
N ASP A 195 3.98 -17.56 -32.88
CA ASP A 195 4.95 -17.78 -33.99
C ASP A 195 6.28 -18.34 -33.48
N ALA A 196 6.16 -19.46 -32.76
CA ALA A 196 7.25 -20.12 -32.07
C ALA A 196 7.25 -21.61 -32.37
N ASN A 197 8.38 -22.26 -32.12
CA ASN A 197 8.46 -23.72 -32.08
C ASN A 197 8.07 -24.20 -30.66
N PRO A 198 7.50 -25.41 -30.51
CA PRO A 198 7.27 -26.01 -29.21
C PRO A 198 8.56 -26.04 -28.37
N ALA A 199 8.44 -25.76 -27.07
CA ALA A 199 9.52 -25.94 -26.12
C ALA A 199 10.05 -27.39 -26.18
N ASP A 200 11.37 -27.56 -26.10
CA ASP A 200 11.90 -28.86 -25.72
C ASP A 200 11.68 -29.04 -24.21
N ILE A 201 10.90 -30.05 -23.86
CA ILE A 201 10.52 -30.36 -22.48
C ILE A 201 11.12 -31.73 -22.16
N PRO A 202 12.04 -31.85 -21.18
CA PRO A 202 12.59 -33.12 -20.74
C PRO A 202 11.52 -34.17 -20.41
N LEU A 203 11.79 -35.44 -20.73
CA LEU A 203 10.86 -36.56 -20.51
C LEU A 203 10.43 -36.69 -19.03
N SER A 204 11.33 -36.35 -18.10
CA SER A 204 11.06 -36.30 -16.65
C SER A 204 9.92 -35.34 -16.27
N LEU A 205 9.78 -34.22 -16.99
CA LEU A 205 8.73 -33.22 -16.75
C LEU A 205 7.41 -33.61 -17.44
N LYS A 206 7.44 -34.33 -18.56
CA LYS A 206 6.23 -34.85 -19.22
C LYS A 206 5.43 -35.83 -18.34
N GLY A 207 6.08 -36.45 -17.34
CA GLY A 207 5.46 -37.31 -16.34
C GLY A 207 4.72 -36.59 -15.20
N ILE A 208 4.66 -35.26 -15.16
CA ILE A 208 3.94 -34.54 -14.11
C ILE A 208 2.42 -34.71 -14.27
N THR A 209 1.80 -35.37 -13.29
CA THR A 209 0.35 -35.61 -13.27
C THR A 209 -0.42 -34.37 -12.82
N LYS A 210 -1.68 -34.26 -13.25
CA LYS A 210 -2.61 -33.22 -12.75
C LYS A 210 -2.69 -33.20 -11.22
N ILE A 211 -2.68 -34.37 -10.56
CA ILE A 211 -2.71 -34.46 -9.09
C ILE A 211 -1.46 -33.80 -8.44
N ARG A 212 -0.29 -33.82 -9.09
CA ARG A 212 0.90 -33.11 -8.63
C ARG A 212 0.77 -31.60 -8.88
N ALA A 213 0.23 -31.19 -10.03
CA ALA A 213 -0.06 -29.80 -10.36
C ALA A 213 -1.06 -29.16 -9.37
N ASP A 214 -2.20 -29.79 -9.15
CA ASP A 214 -3.27 -29.35 -8.23
C ASP A 214 -2.79 -29.24 -6.76
N LYS A 215 -1.77 -30.02 -6.38
CA LYS A 215 -1.10 -29.93 -5.06
C LYS A 215 -0.15 -28.75 -4.93
N SER A 216 0.37 -28.21 -6.04
CA SER A 216 1.29 -27.06 -6.09
C SER A 216 0.60 -25.70 -6.34
N LEU A 217 -0.72 -25.66 -6.13
CA LEU A 217 -1.57 -24.46 -6.13
C LEU A 217 -2.00 -24.05 -4.70
N LYS A 218 -1.31 -24.53 -3.67
CA LYS A 218 -1.68 -24.43 -2.25
C LYS A 218 -0.57 -23.79 -1.42
#